data_AF-W8DZF4-F1
#
_entry.id   AF-W8DZF4-F1
#
_cell.length_a   1.000
_cell.length_b   1.000
_cell.length_c   1.000
_cell.angle_alpha   90.00
_cell.angle_beta   90.00
_cell.angle_gamma   90.00
#
_symmetry.space_group_name_H-M   'P 1'
#
loop_
_entity.id
_entity.type
_entity.pdbx_description
1 polymer ?
#
loop_
_entity_poly.entity_id
_entity_poly.type
_entity_poly.pdbx_seq_one_letter_code
_entity_poly.pdbx_strand_id
1 'polypeptide(L)' 'STAIREISILKELKHSNIVKLYDVIHTKKRLILVFEHLDQDLKKLLDVCDGGLESVTAKSFLLQLLSGIAYC' A
#
# COMPACT_ATOMS: atom_id res chain seq x y z
N SER A 1 -4.24 13.59 -20.97
CA SER A 1 -4.02 12.17 -20.67
C SER A 1 -4.81 11.83 -19.42
N THR A 2 -5.97 11.17 -19.57
CA THR A 2 -6.91 10.85 -18.48
C THR A 2 -6.28 10.00 -17.38
N ALA A 3 -5.40 9.06 -17.77
CA ALA A 3 -4.64 8.22 -16.83
C ALA A 3 -3.80 9.02 -15.82
N ILE A 4 -3.14 10.12 -16.22
CA ILE A 4 -2.34 10.93 -15.29
C ILE A 4 -3.25 11.64 -14.27
N ARG A 5 -4.43 12.10 -14.70
CA ARG A 5 -5.40 12.77 -13.82
C ARG A 5 -6.01 11.79 -12.81
N GLU A 6 -6.29 10.55 -13.22
CA GLU A 6 -6.76 9.48 -12.33
C GLU A 6 -5.69 9.06 -11.32
N ILE A 7 -4.41 8.98 -11.73
CA ILE A 7 -3.30 8.63 -10.83
C ILE A 7 -3.00 9.78 -9.85
N SER A 8 -3.23 11.04 -10.22
CA SER A 8 -3.10 12.17 -9.28
C SER A 8 -4.03 12.05 -8.08
N ILE A 9 -5.19 11.39 -8.20
CA ILE A 9 -6.08 11.12 -7.06
C ILE A 9 -5.37 10.24 -6.02
N LEU A 10 -4.53 9.30 -6.46
CA LEU A 10 -3.72 8.48 -5.55
C LEU A 10 -2.67 9.29 -4.78
N LYS A 11 -2.26 10.47 -5.27
CA LYS A 11 -1.38 11.38 -4.50
C LYS A 11 -2.10 12.09 -3.35
N GLU A 12 -3.44 12.12 -3.36
CA GLU A 12 -4.24 12.78 -2.33
C GLU A 12 -4.49 11.87 -1.12
N LEU A 13 -4.34 10.55 -1.28
CA LEU A 13 -4.47 9.59 -0.19
C LEU A 13 -3.36 9.80 0.84
N LYS A 14 -3.75 10.26 2.04
CA LYS A 14 -2.84 10.52 3.16
C LYS A 14 -3.34 9.80 4.39
N HIS A 15 -2.96 8.54 4.53
CA HIS A 15 -3.34 7.69 5.66
C HIS A 15 -2.17 6.79 6.05
N SER A 16 -1.99 6.53 7.35
CA SER A 16 -0.87 5.73 7.88
C SER A 16 -0.86 4.27 7.42
N ASN A 17 -2.01 3.74 7.01
CA ASN A 17 -2.17 2.36 6.53
C ASN A 17 -2.39 2.28 5.01
N ILE A 18 -2.03 3.32 4.25
CA ILE A 18 -2.05 3.32 2.78
C ILE A 18 -0.66 3.68 2.27
N VAL A 19 -0.13 2.86 1.36
CA VAL A 19 1.20 3.06 0.78
C VAL A 19 1.25 4.39 0.03
N LYS A 20 2.07 5.31 0.51
CA LYS A 20 2.14 6.67 -0.04
C LYS A 20 2.74 6.70 -1.45
N LEU A 21 2.06 7.35 -2.38
CA LEU A 21 2.58 7.69 -3.72
C LEU A 21 3.32 9.03 -3.65
N TYR A 22 4.65 9.01 -3.76
CA TYR A 22 5.48 10.22 -3.80
C TYR A 22 5.45 10.89 -5.16
N ASP A 23 5.62 10.12 -6.24
CA ASP A 23 5.69 10.71 -7.58
C ASP A 23 5.22 9.81 -8.71
N VAL A 24 4.93 10.44 -9.85
CA VAL A 24 4.44 9.82 -11.08
C VAL A 24 5.28 10.34 -12.24
N ILE A 25 6.15 9.49 -12.77
CA ILE A 25 7.02 9.84 -13.89
C ILE A 25 6.39 9.28 -15.17
N HIS A 26 6.00 10.17 -16.07
CA HIS A 26 5.40 9.80 -17.35
C HIS A 26 6.35 10.10 -18.50
N THR A 27 6.65 9.07 -19.30
CA THR A 27 7.39 9.18 -20.55
C THR A 27 6.51 8.68 -21.70
N LYS A 28 6.89 8.94 -22.96
CA LYS A 28 6.10 8.53 -24.14
C LYS A 28 5.79 7.03 -24.22
N LYS A 29 6.54 6.16 -23.51
CA LYS A 29 6.39 4.70 -23.55
C LYS A 29 6.19 4.04 -22.19
N ARG A 30 6.34 4.78 -21.08
CA ARG A 30 6.35 4.21 -19.73
C ARG A 30 5.73 5.16 -18.73
N LEU A 31 5.00 4.58 -17.79
CA LEU A 31 4.47 5.22 -16.60
C LEU A 31 5.15 4.56 -15.39
N ILE A 32 5.77 5.35 -14.54
CA ILE A 32 6.47 4.89 -13.34
C ILE A 32 5.81 5.53 -12.13
N LEU A 33 5.50 4.72 -11.12
CA LEU A 33 4.92 5.16 -9.85
C LEU A 33 5.97 4.97 -8.75
N VAL A 34 6.29 6.06 -8.06
CA VAL A 34 7.27 6.08 -6.98
C VAL A 34 6.52 6.04 -5.67
N PHE A 35 6.51 4.88 -5.02
CA PHE A 35 5.85 4.65 -3.73
C PHE A 35 6.85 4.68 -2.58
N GLU A 36 6.36 4.78 -1.35
CA GLU A 36 7.16 4.46 -0.18
C GLU A 36 7.61 2.99 -0.16
N HIS A 37 8.77 2.77 0.46
CA HIS A 37 9.36 1.45 0.57
C HIS A 37 8.87 0.76 1.85
N LEU A 38 8.51 -0.52 1.73
CA LEU A 38 8.26 -1.41 2.86
C LEU A 38 9.16 -2.63 2.71
N ASP A 39 9.86 -3.01 3.79
CA ASP A 39 10.85 -4.09 3.76
C ASP A 39 10.22 -5.47 3.54
N GLN A 40 8.97 -5.65 3.98
CA GLN A 40 8.31 -6.94 4.00
C GLN A 40 6.82 -6.82 3.65
N ASP A 41 6.31 -7.83 2.96
CA ASP A 41 4.89 -8.02 2.70
C ASP A 41 4.31 -9.13 3.59
N LEU A 42 2.99 -9.11 3.77
CA LEU A 42 2.30 -10.07 4.64
C LEU A 42 2.50 -11.52 4.18
N LYS A 43 2.64 -11.77 2.87
CA LYS A 43 2.87 -13.12 2.35
C LYS A 43 4.22 -13.65 2.80
N LYS A 44 5.30 -12.88 2.63
CA LYS A 44 6.64 -13.25 3.10
C LYS A 44 6.66 -13.50 4.60
N LEU A 45 5.92 -12.71 5.38
CA LEU A 45 5.77 -12.93 6.82
C LEU A 45 5.06 -14.25 7.13
N LEU A 46 3.97 -14.56 6.43
CA LEU A 46 3.26 -15.82 6.61
C LEU A 46 4.08 -17.03 6.17
N ASP A 47 4.90 -16.90 5.13
CA ASP A 47 5.77 -17.97 4.63
C ASP A 47 6.87 -18.36 5.64
N VAL A 48 7.25 -17.46 6.59
CA VAL A 48 8.21 -17.75 7.68
C VAL A 48 7.56 -18.13 9.02
N CYS A 49 6.27 -17.83 9.20
CA CYS A 49 5.55 -18.14 10.43
C CYS A 49 4.91 -19.53 10.34
N ASP A 50 5.56 -20.53 10.93
CA ASP A 50 5.05 -21.89 10.99
C ASP A 50 3.81 -21.94 11.91
N GLY A 51 2.62 -22.12 11.34
CA GLY A 51 1.34 -22.05 12.05
C GLY A 51 0.61 -20.69 11.98
N GLY A 52 1.11 -19.72 11.21
CA GLY A 52 0.45 -18.44 10.97
C GLY A 52 0.78 -17.35 12.01
N LEU A 53 -0.03 -16.29 12.05
CA LEU A 53 0.20 -15.15 12.95
C LEU A 53 -0.41 -15.38 14.33
N GLU A 54 0.28 -14.90 15.36
CA GLU A 54 -0.29 -14.78 16.70
C GLU A 54 -1.59 -13.94 16.67
N SER A 55 -2.60 -14.34 17.46
CA SER A 55 -3.91 -13.70 17.49
C SER A 55 -3.86 -12.18 17.69
N VAL A 56 -2.95 -11.69 18.52
CA VAL A 56 -2.78 -10.26 18.79
C VAL A 56 -2.28 -9.52 17.54
N THR A 57 -1.25 -10.06 16.88
CA THR A 57 -0.69 -9.52 15.64
C THR A 57 -1.70 -9.57 14.50
N ALA A 58 -2.42 -10.68 14.37
CA ALA A 58 -3.49 -10.83 13.37
C ALA A 58 -4.59 -9.76 13.55
N LYS A 59 -5.04 -9.53 14.79
CA LYS A 59 -6.00 -8.47 15.12
C LYS A 59 -5.47 -7.08 14.78
N SER A 60 -4.19 -6.81 15.10
CA SER A 60 -3.55 -5.53 14.78
C SER A 60 -3.50 -5.27 13.27
N PHE A 61 -3.06 -6.26 12.49
CA PHE A 61 -3.01 -6.13 11.03
C PHE A 61 -4.40 -5.97 10.41
N LEU A 62 -5.39 -6.71 10.91
CA LEU A 62 -6.77 -6.57 10.44
C LEU A 62 -7.32 -5.18 10.74
N LEU A 63 -7.07 -4.64 11.94
CA LEU A 63 -7.49 -3.28 12.30
C LEU A 63 -6.86 -2.23 11.39
N GLN A 64 -5.56 -2.35 11.13
CA GLN A 64 -4.82 -1.44 10.24
C GLN A 64 -5.35 -1.52 8.80
N LEU A 65 -5.62 -2.73 8.30
CA LEU A 65 -6.22 -2.95 6.98
C LEU A 65 -7.61 -2.29 6.89
N LEU A 66 -8.47 -2.53 7.88
CA LEU A 66 -9.81 -1.94 7.93
C LEU A 66 -9.74 -0.41 8.01
N SER A 67 -8.81 0.14 8.78
CA SER A 67 -8.59 1.59 8.86
C SER A 67 -8.19 2.18 7.50
N GLY A 68 -7.31 1.52 6.76
CA GLY A 68 -6.94 1.92 5.40
C GLY A 68 -8.12 1.86 4.43
N ILE A 69 -8.88 0.77 4.44
CA ILE A 69 -10.05 0.58 3.56
C ILE A 69 -11.15 1.59 3.88
N ALA A 70 -11.40 1.90 5.17
CA ALA A 70 -12.44 2.85 5.57
C ALA A 70 -12.12 4.30 5.18
N TYR A 71 -10.85 4.63 4.94
CA TYR A 71 -10.43 5.94 4.47
C TYR A 71 -10.56 6.11 2.94
N CYS A 72 -10.35 5.03 2.18
CA CYS A 72 -10.49 5.00 0.72
C CYS A 72 -11.94 5.24 0.27
#